data_AF-A0A1I6LAH2-F1
#
_entry.id   AF-A0A1I6LAH2-F1
#
_cell.length_a   1.000
_cell.length_b   1.000
_cell.length_c   1.000
_cell.angle_alpha   90.00
_cell.angle_beta   90.00
_cell.angle_gamma   90.00
#
_symmetry.space_group_name_H-M   'P 1'
#
loop_
_entity.id
_entity.type
_entity.pdbx_description
1 polymer ?
#
loop_
_entity_poly.entity_id
_entity_poly.type
_entity_poly.pdbx_seq_one_letter_code
_entity_poly.pdbx_strand_id
1 'polypeptide(L)' 'MFIRASRLYDVESGDAVPWDWSKRQPATESQREVERAFADVEGD' A
#
# COMPACT_ATOMS: atom_id res chain seq x y z
N MET A 1 7.08 4.15 -16.89
CA MET A 1 7.53 3.44 -15.67
C MET A 1 6.74 2.14 -15.57
N PHE A 2 7.37 1.01 -15.30
CA PHE A 2 6.72 -0.30 -15.25
C PHE A 2 6.75 -0.84 -13.82
N ILE A 3 5.65 -1.47 -13.41
CA ILE A 3 5.55 -2.15 -12.11
C ILE A 3 5.60 -3.65 -12.39
N ARG A 4 6.37 -4.38 -11.57
CA ARG A 4 6.45 -5.84 -11.69
C ARG A 4 5.06 -6.43 -11.38
N ALA A 5 4.51 -7.23 -12.29
CA ALA A 5 3.19 -7.83 -12.11
C ALA A 5 3.09 -8.64 -10.81
N SER A 6 4.18 -9.27 -10.36
CA SER A 6 4.22 -9.98 -9.07
C SER A 6 4.06 -9.09 -7.82
N ARG A 7 3.98 -7.76 -7.97
CA ARG A 7 3.62 -6.83 -6.89
C ARG A 7 2.13 -6.46 -6.90
N LEU A 8 1.44 -6.70 -8.01
CA LEU A 8 0.03 -6.39 -8.22
C LEU A 8 -0.87 -7.58 -7.93
N TYR A 9 -0.30 -8.77 -7.79
CA TYR A 9 -1.01 -10.00 -7.48
C TYR A 9 -0.36 -10.70 -6.30
N ASP A 10 -1.18 -11.25 -5.41
CA ASP A 10 -0.75 -12.21 -4.42
C ASP A 10 -0.49 -13.54 -5.14
N VAL A 11 0.70 -14.09 -4.97
CA VAL A 11 1.11 -15.30 -5.71
C VAL A 11 0.49 -16.56 -5.10
N GLU A 12 0.12 -16.53 -3.82
CA GLU A 12 -0.45 -17.68 -3.11
C GLU A 12 -1.96 -17.81 -3.37
N SER A 13 -2.69 -16.69 -3.36
CA SER A 13 -4.14 -16.67 -3.63
C SER A 13 -4.49 -16.42 -5.10
N GLY A 14 -3.58 -15.81 -5.87
CA GLY A 14 -3.83 -15.38 -7.24
C GLY A 14 -4.68 -14.11 -7.35
N ASP A 15 -5.03 -13.47 -6.23
CA ASP A 15 -5.86 -12.29 -6.20
C ASP A 15 -5.08 -11.01 -6.52
N ALA A 16 -5.80 -10.01 -7.04
CA ALA A 16 -5.23 -8.69 -7.23
C ALA A 16 -5.05 -7.98 -5.88
N VAL A 17 -3.85 -7.43 -5.65
CA VAL A 17 -3.55 -6.66 -4.45
C VAL A 17 -4.08 -5.23 -4.63
N PRO A 18 -4.79 -4.66 -3.64
CA PRO A 18 -5.15 -3.25 -3.65
C PRO A 18 -3.90 -2.36 -3.78
N TRP A 19 -3.88 -1.49 -4.79
CA TRP A 19 -2.69 -0.73 -5.17
C TRP A 19 -2.95 0.77 -5.20
N ASP A 20 -2.07 1.53 -4.54
CA ASP A 20 -2.03 2.99 -4.64
C ASP A 20 -1.21 3.39 -5.87
N TRP A 21 -1.91 3.82 -6.91
CA TRP A 21 -1.29 4.26 -8.16
C TRP A 21 -0.57 5.61 -8.07
N SER A 22 -0.95 6.45 -7.10
CA SER A 22 -0.33 7.76 -6.88
C SER A 22 1.08 7.58 -6.30
N LYS A 23 1.19 6.75 -5.26
CA LYS A 23 2.46 6.45 -4.60
C LYS A 23 3.21 5.25 -5.20
N ARG A 24 2.55 4.47 -6.06
CA ARG A 24 3.07 3.24 -6.69
C ARG A 24 3.53 2.21 -5.67
N GLN A 25 2.65 1.93 -4.71
CA GLN A 25 2.89 0.99 -3.63
C GLN A 25 1.59 0.22 -3.27
N PRO A 26 1.68 -0.89 -2.50
CA PRO A 26 0.50 -1.55 -1.96
C PRO A 26 -0.34 -0.57 -1.13
N ALA A 27 -1.66 -0.60 -1.28
CA ALA A 27 -2.55 0.33 -0.57
C ALA A 27 -2.45 0.19 0.96
N THR A 28 -2.13 -1.01 1.46
CA THR A 28 -1.86 -1.25 2.89
C THR A 28 -0.67 -0.42 3.41
N GLU A 29 0.35 -0.18 2.58
CA GLU A 29 1.48 0.67 2.96
C GLU A 29 1.03 2.13 3.06
N SER A 30 0.21 2.58 2.09
CA SER A 30 -0.36 3.94 2.13
C SER A 30 -1.26 4.14 3.36
N GLN A 31 -2.03 3.11 3.74
CA GLN A 31 -2.85 3.14 4.96
C GLN A 31 -1.98 3.26 6.21
N ARG A 32 -0.92 2.44 6.33
CA ARG A 32 0.00 2.50 7.47
C ARG A 32 0.70 3.85 7.62
N GLU A 33 1.06 4.49 6.50
CA GLU A 33 1.61 5.85 6.54
C GLU A 33 0.61 6.85 7.09
N VAL A 34 -0.66 6.75 6.69
CA VAL A 34 -1.75 7.61 7.19
C VAL A 34 -1.98 7.34 8.68
N GLU A 35 -2.11 6.08 9.08
CA GLU A 35 -2.27 5.68 10.49
C GLU A 35 -1.13 6.20 11.37
N ARG A 36 0.12 6.10 10.89
CA ARG A 36 1.27 6.67 11.60
C ARG A 36 1.17 8.19 11.73
N ALA A 37 0.82 8.88 10.64
CA ALA A 37 0.65 10.33 10.67
C ALA A 37 -0.48 10.77 11.62
N PHE A 38 -1.57 10.03 11.70
CA PHE A 38 -2.63 10.28 12.68
C PHE A 38 -2.16 10.03 14.12
N ALA A 39 -1.45 8.94 14.38
CA ALA A 39 -0.91 8.63 15.70
C ALA A 39 0.09 9.70 16.20
N ASP A 40 0.91 10.24 15.29
CA ASP A 40 1.83 11.34 15.60
C ASP A 40 1.08 12.65 15.92
N VAL A 41 -0.10 12.88 15.35
CA VAL A 41 -0.94 14.06 15.62
C VAL A 41 -1.74 13.92 16.93
N GLU A 42 -2.20 12.72 17.27
CA GLU A 42 -2.92 12.47 18.53
C GLU A 42 -2.00 12.42 19.77
N GLY A 43 -0.69 12.29 19.56
CA GLY A 43 0.32 12.25 20.61
C GLY A 43 0.86 13.62 21.08
N ASP A 44 0.45 14.72 20.45
CA ASP A 44 0.85 16.11 20.78
C ASP A 44 -0.21 16.85 21.63
#